data_AF-A0A3M1IY60-F1
#
_entry.id   AF-A0A3M1IY60-F1
#
_cell.length_a   1.000
_cell.length_b   1.000
_cell.length_c   1.000
_cell.angle_alpha   90.00
_cell.angle_beta   90.00
_cell.angle_gamma   90.00
#
_symmetry.space_group_name_H-M   'P 1'
#
loop_
_entity.id
_entity.type
_entity.pdbx_description
1 polymer ?
#
loop_
_entity_poly.entity_id
_entity_poly.type
_entity_poly.pdbx_seq_one_letter_code
_entity_poly.pdbx_strand_id
1 'polypeptide(L)'
;MFIKQIVIEGDEGDVEILRIDGGALVIANDVERFVSSAADDRERWEVAWNAAKVICGTRGELPNATNSMVHDIQREIERVAGC
;
A
#
# COMPACT_ATOMS: atom_id res chain seq x y z
N MET A 1 2.88 19.51 -5.99
CA MET A 1 2.97 18.35 -6.90
C MET A 1 2.15 17.24 -6.27
N PHE A 2 1.30 16.55 -7.03
CA PHE A 2 0.53 15.41 -6.53
C PHE A 2 0.74 14.22 -7.45
N ILE A 3 0.87 13.03 -6.88
CA ILE A 3 0.95 11.78 -7.62
C ILE A 3 -0.48 11.29 -7.80
N LYS A 4 -0.89 11.07 -9.04
CA LYS A 4 -2.25 10.57 -9.34
C LYS A 4 -2.39 9.08 -9.06
N GLN A 5 -1.37 8.30 -9.40
CA GLN A 5 -1.37 6.86 -9.28
C GLN A 5 0.06 6.34 -9.18
N ILE A 6 0.24 5.27 -8.41
CA ILE A 6 1.42 4.41 -8.42
C ILE A 6 0.94 2.98 -8.68
N VAL A 7 1.68 2.22 -9.48
CA VAL A 7 1.50 0.79 -9.66
C VAL A 7 2.80 0.11 -9.23
N ILE A 8 2.69 -0.89 -8.37
CA ILE A 8 3.81 -1.69 -7.88
C ILE A 8 3.61 -3.12 -8.37
N GLU A 9 4.54 -3.60 -9.19
CA GLU A 9 4.55 -4.99 -9.66
C GLU A 9 4.79 -5.95 -8.49
N GLY A 10 4.05 -7.06 -8.48
CA GLY A 10 4.11 -8.05 -7.41
C GLY A 10 4.08 -9.49 -7.89
N ASP A 11 4.52 -10.39 -7.01
CA ASP A 11 4.57 -11.84 -7.27
C ASP A 11 3.17 -12.46 -7.41
N GLU A 12 2.21 -11.99 -6.62
CA GLU A 12 0.82 -12.47 -6.63
C GLU A 12 -0.14 -11.54 -7.40
N GLY A 13 0.39 -10.52 -8.08
CA GLY A 13 -0.38 -9.49 -8.80
C GLY A 13 0.15 -8.08 -8.56
N ASP A 14 -0.39 -7.11 -9.31
CA ASP A 14 -0.01 -5.71 -9.15
C ASP A 14 -0.79 -5.05 -8.00
N VAL A 15 -0.13 -4.11 -7.31
CA VAL A 15 -0.78 -3.22 -6.35
C VAL A 15 -0.92 -1.83 -6.95
N GLU A 16 -2.15 -1.33 -7.00
CA GLU A 16 -2.44 0.03 -7.44
C GLU A 16 -2.70 0.95 -6.25
N ILE A 17 -2.10 2.13 -6.26
CA ILE A 17 -2.32 3.18 -5.26
C ILE A 17 -2.83 4.41 -6.01
N LEU A 18 -4.12 4.68 -5.91
CA LEU A 18 -4.82 5.73 -6.63
C LEU A 18 -5.10 6.91 -5.70
N ARG A 19 -4.75 8.13 -6.09
CA ARG A 19 -5.13 9.32 -5.34
C ARG A 19 -6.62 9.55 -5.46
N ILE A 20 -7.29 9.78 -4.34
CA ILE A 20 -8.69 10.17 -4.28
C ILE A 20 -8.85 11.40 -3.37
N ASP A 21 -10.06 11.97 -3.33
CA ASP A 21 -10.33 13.12 -2.46
C ASP A 21 -10.12 12.75 -0.99
N GLY A 22 -9.15 13.40 -0.35
CA GLY A 22 -8.82 13.19 1.06
C GLY A 22 -7.94 11.97 1.37
N GLY A 23 -7.29 11.35 0.38
CA GLY A 23 -6.37 10.23 0.64
C GLY A 23 -5.98 9.42 -0.59
N ALA A 24 -5.86 8.10 -0.40
CA ALA A 24 -5.56 7.15 -1.46
C ALA A 24 -6.43 5.88 -1.36
N LEU A 25 -6.76 5.30 -2.52
CA LEU A 25 -7.33 3.97 -2.65
C LEU A 25 -6.22 3.00 -3.03
N VAL A 26 -5.99 1.99 -2.19
CA VAL A 26 -5.04 0.90 -2.42
C VAL A 26 -5.81 -0.34 -2.88
N ILE A 27 -5.44 -0.87 -4.04
CA ILE A 27 -6.04 -2.07 -4.63
C ILE A 27 -4.96 -3.14 -4.67
N ALA A 28 -5.19 -4.25 -3.96
CA ALA A 28 -4.26 -5.38 -3.91
C ALA A 28 -5.07 -6.69 -4.03
N ASN A 29 -4.91 -7.41 -5.13
CA ASN A 29 -5.67 -8.64 -5.44
C ASN A 29 -7.19 -8.50 -5.26
N ASP A 30 -7.79 -7.53 -5.96
CA ASP A 30 -9.22 -7.19 -5.90
C ASP A 30 -9.73 -6.72 -4.52
N VAL A 31 -8.84 -6.57 -3.53
CA VAL A 31 -9.17 -5.99 -2.23
C VAL A 31 -8.85 -4.50 -2.25
N GLU A 32 -9.89 -3.70 -2.04
CA GLU A 32 -9.79 -2.25 -1.97
C GLU A 32 -9.69 -1.78 -0.51
N ARG A 33 -8.74 -0.89 -0.24
CA ARG A 33 -8.58 -0.21 1.06
C ARG A 33 -8.39 1.28 0.85
N PHE A 34 -9.23 2.08 1.52
CA PHE A 34 -9.04 3.52 1.59
C PHE A 34 -8.06 3.87 2.71
N VAL A 35 -7.11 4.74 2.41
CA VAL A 35 -6.18 5.34 3.37
C VAL A 35 -6.43 6.84 3.37
N SER A 36 -7.00 7.34 4.47
CA SER A 36 -7.21 8.77 4.69
C SER A 36 -5.87 9.52 4.81
N SER A 37 -5.81 10.77 4.36
CA SER A 37 -4.67 11.66 4.63
C SER A 37 -4.52 11.98 6.12
N ALA A 38 -5.53 11.69 6.95
CA ALA A 38 -5.47 11.80 8.40
C ALA A 38 -5.35 10.44 9.11
N ALA A 39 -5.14 9.35 8.36
CA ALA A 39 -4.94 8.02 8.92
C ALA A 39 -3.72 8.02 9.84
N ASP A 40 -3.81 7.26 10.94
CA ASP A 40 -2.67 7.10 11.82
C ASP A 40 -1.60 6.17 11.20
N ASP A 41 -0.44 6.08 11.85
CA ASP A 41 0.64 5.22 11.38
C ASP A 41 0.25 3.74 11.35
N ARG A 42 -0.58 3.30 12.29
CA ARG A 42 -1.00 1.91 12.39
C ARG A 42 -1.90 1.50 11.22
N GLU A 43 -2.88 2.32 10.88
CA GLU A 43 -3.78 2.08 9.74
C GLU A 43 -2.98 2.02 8.44
N ARG A 44 -2.05 2.97 8.24
CA ARG A 44 -1.15 2.99 7.07
C ARG A 44 -0.26 1.75 7.01
N TRP A 45 0.28 1.34 8.15
CA TRP A 45 1.08 0.12 8.26
C TRP A 45 0.26 -1.15 7.94
N GLU A 46 -0.96 -1.27 8.45
CA GLU A 46 -1.83 -2.43 8.19
C GLU A 46 -2.17 -2.56 6.69
N VAL A 47 -2.39 -1.44 5.98
CA VAL A 47 -2.61 -1.45 4.53
C VAL A 47 -1.32 -1.80 3.78
N ALA A 48 -0.19 -1.18 4.13
CA ALA A 48 1.11 -1.50 3.54
C ALA A 48 1.51 -2.97 3.73
N TRP A 49 1.23 -3.53 4.92
CA TRP A 49 1.48 -4.93 5.25
C TRP A 49 0.67 -5.89 4.36
N ASN A 50 -0.59 -5.56 4.08
CA ASN A 50 -1.41 -6.37 3.17
C ASN A 50 -0.95 -6.23 1.71
N ALA A 51 -0.61 -5.01 1.27
CA ALA A 51 -0.02 -4.80 -0.05
C ALA A 51 1.30 -5.58 -0.21
N ALA A 52 2.13 -5.66 0.83
CA ALA A 52 3.39 -6.41 0.81
C ALA A 52 3.18 -7.91 0.59
N LYS A 53 2.05 -8.49 1.01
CA LYS A 53 1.73 -9.89 0.74
C LYS A 53 1.53 -10.15 -0.76
N VAL A 54 0.95 -9.17 -1.46
CA VAL A 54 0.74 -9.26 -2.90
C VAL A 54 2.04 -8.99 -3.65
N ILE A 55 2.78 -7.94 -3.24
CA ILE A 55 4.02 -7.52 -3.89
C ILE A 55 5.12 -8.58 -3.75
N CYS A 56 5.33 -9.09 -2.54
CA CYS A 56 6.46 -9.96 -2.24
C CYS A 56 6.07 -11.44 -2.10
N GLY A 57 4.80 -11.77 -2.28
CA GLY A 57 4.23 -13.07 -1.94
C GLY A 57 4.11 -13.29 -0.43
N THR A 58 3.65 -14.49 -0.07
CA THR A 58 3.40 -14.88 1.32
C THR A 58 4.37 -15.95 1.83
N ARG A 59 4.79 -15.84 3.08
CA ARG A 59 5.49 -16.89 3.85
C ARG A 59 4.59 -17.32 5.00
N GLY A 60 3.68 -18.25 4.71
CA GLY A 60 2.57 -18.58 5.62
C GLY A 60 1.54 -17.46 5.62
N GLU A 61 1.21 -16.89 6.78
CA GLU A 61 0.25 -15.77 6.89
C GLU A 61 0.90 -14.38 6.81
N LEU A 62 2.23 -14.32 6.76
CA LEU A 62 3.02 -13.09 6.76
C LEU A 62 3.49 -12.75 5.34
N PRO A 63 3.66 -11.46 4.99
CA PRO A 63 4.33 -11.07 3.76
C PRO A 63 5.76 -11.61 3.77
N ASN A 64 6.23 -12.07 2.63
CA ASN A 64 7.62 -12.50 2.43
C ASN A 64 8.53 -11.27 2.19
N ALA A 65 8.48 -10.31 3.12
CA ALA A 65 9.15 -9.02 3.03
C ALA A 65 9.83 -8.67 4.36
N THR A 66 10.87 -7.84 4.31
CA THR A 66 11.44 -7.23 5.52
C THR A 66 10.62 -6.02 5.96
N ASN A 67 10.73 -5.61 7.22
CA ASN A 67 10.08 -4.39 7.69
C ASN A 67 10.46 -3.15 6.87
N SER A 68 11.71 -3.06 6.39
CA SER A 68 12.13 -1.94 5.54
C SER A 68 11.38 -1.88 4.22
N MET A 69 11.12 -3.04 3.60
CA MET A 69 10.33 -3.12 2.37
C MET A 69 8.86 -2.74 2.61
N VAL A 70 8.28 -3.15 3.74
CA VAL A 70 6.92 -2.75 4.11
C VAL A 70 6.84 -1.23 4.33
N HIS A 71 7.86 -0.62 4.96
CA HIS A 71 7.95 0.83 5.07
C HIS A 71 8.15 1.53 3.72
N ASP A 72 8.85 0.93 2.76
CA ASP A 72 8.93 1.48 1.40
C ASP A 72 7.54 1.55 0.75
N ILE A 73 6.75 0.49 0.88
CA ILE A 73 5.37 0.44 0.38
C ILE A 73 4.50 1.49 1.10
N GLN A 74 4.61 1.58 2.43
CA GLN A 74 3.91 2.59 3.23
C GLN A 74 4.23 4.00 2.74
N ARG A 75 5.50 4.30 2.46
CA ARG A 75 5.92 5.61 1.93
C ARG A 75 5.29 5.92 0.57
N GLU A 76 5.15 4.94 -0.31
CA GLU A 76 4.48 5.16 -1.59
C GLU A 76 2.98 5.44 -1.40
N ILE A 77 2.32 4.77 -0.46
CA ILE A 77 0.94 5.07 -0.05
C ILE A 77 0.83 6.50 0.47
N GLU A 78 1.71 6.89 1.40
CA GLU A 78 1.77 8.23 2.00
C GLU A 78 1.98 9.33 0.95
N ARG A 79 2.88 9.10 -0.01
CA ARG A 79 3.15 10.03 -1.11
C ARG A 79 1.92 10.26 -2.00
N VAL A 80 1.10 9.23 -2.22
CA VAL A 80 -0.13 9.33 -3.01
C VAL A 80 -1.27 9.93 -2.18
N ALA A 81 -1.42 9.52 -0.92
CA ALA A 81 -2.45 10.02 0.00
C ALA A 81 -2.22 11.48 0.40
N GLY A 82 -0.97 11.91 0.50
CA GLY A 82 -0.57 13.24 0.96
C GLY A 82 -0.50 13.36 2.48
N CYS A 83 0.00 12.31 3.15
CA CYS A 83 0.23 12.28 4.60
C CYS A 83 1.69 12.00 4.97
#